data_AF-A0A8T7CVY5-F1
#
_entry.id   AF-A0A8T7CVY5-F1
#
_cell.length_a   1.000
_cell.length_b   1.000
_cell.length_c   1.000
_cell.angle_alpha   90.00
_cell.angle_beta   90.00
_cell.angle_gamma   90.00
#
_symmetry.space_group_name_H-M   'P 1'
#
loop_
_entity.id
_entity.type
_entity.pdbx_description
1 polymer ?
#
loop_
_entity_poly.entity_id
_entity_poly.type
_entity_poly.pdbx_seq_one_letter_code
_entity_poly.pdbx_strand_id
1 'polypeptide(L)'
;LTEELIDTSKESTSAIKALRHTPSGAFGSCRFKLKSLEENQREYERLIEVFKAHNIGYFFYNGGGDSADTCYKVSQLSEKMGYPIQAIHVPKTVDNDLPITDNCPGFGSVAKYIAVSTREASFDVASMAKTSTKVFIVEVMGRHAGWIAAAGGLASTDDTPIPTIILFPEVEFDQKKFLKRVDDMVKKHGYCTVVVSEGVHYPNGKFLAETGLKDSFGHAQLGGAATVISGMIQNELGLKNHWAVADYLQRAARHIASKTDVDMAYAMGKAAVQFALKGHNSIMPTVDRLSNKPFKWKVGMADLSKVANVEKMMPKNFITKDGYGITKKCREYLEPLIKGEDYPPYKNGMPKYVRTKNDIIKKKLPKFEL
;
A
#
# COMPACT_ATOMS: atom_id res chain seq x y z
N LEU A 1 -17.57 -16.09 -6.54
CA LEU A 1 -19.04 -15.82 -6.51
C LEU A 1 -19.71 -16.11 -7.86
N THR A 2 -19.35 -15.40 -8.94
CA THR A 2 -19.98 -15.53 -10.29
C THR A 2 -19.48 -16.70 -11.14
N GLU A 3 -18.63 -17.56 -10.58
CA GLU A 3 -18.00 -18.71 -11.25
C GLU A 3 -17.16 -18.35 -12.49
N GLU A 4 -16.52 -17.18 -12.48
CA GLU A 4 -15.61 -16.72 -13.55
C GLU A 4 -14.17 -17.03 -13.15
N LEU A 5 -13.84 -18.32 -13.16
CA LEU A 5 -12.52 -18.82 -12.77
C LEU A 5 -11.58 -18.84 -13.98
N ILE A 6 -10.33 -18.41 -13.77
CA ILE A 6 -9.26 -18.37 -14.78
C ILE A 6 -8.38 -19.62 -14.65
N ASP A 7 -8.10 -20.28 -15.77
CA ASP A 7 -7.16 -21.40 -15.84
C ASP A 7 -5.73 -20.91 -16.06
N THR A 8 -4.99 -20.75 -14.96
CA THR A 8 -3.59 -20.30 -15.00
C THR A 8 -2.63 -21.33 -15.61
N SER A 9 -3.03 -22.59 -15.78
CA SER A 9 -2.17 -23.62 -16.39
C SER A 9 -1.95 -23.41 -17.89
N LYS A 10 -2.83 -22.63 -18.54
CA LYS A 10 -2.73 -22.25 -19.96
C LYS A 10 -1.76 -21.09 -20.21
N GLU A 11 -1.27 -20.47 -19.14
CA GLU A 11 -0.24 -19.45 -19.22
C GLU A 11 1.13 -20.10 -19.43
N SER A 12 1.93 -19.53 -20.33
CA SER A 12 3.30 -20.00 -20.51
C SER A 12 4.17 -19.75 -19.27
N THR A 13 5.16 -20.59 -19.01
CA THR A 13 6.11 -20.39 -17.90
C THR A 13 6.82 -19.04 -17.98
N SER A 14 7.09 -18.54 -19.19
CA SER A 14 7.69 -17.21 -19.39
C SER A 14 6.72 -16.09 -19.00
N ALA A 15 5.42 -16.23 -19.27
CA ALA A 15 4.41 -15.28 -18.83
C ALA A 15 4.30 -15.26 -17.30
N ILE A 16 4.27 -16.43 -16.63
CA ILE A 16 4.25 -16.52 -15.17
C ILE A 16 5.50 -15.88 -14.55
N LYS A 17 6.70 -16.15 -15.09
CA LYS A 17 7.94 -15.50 -14.64
C LYS A 17 7.89 -13.97 -14.79
N ALA A 18 7.27 -13.48 -15.88
CA ALA A 18 7.15 -12.05 -16.15
C ALA A 18 6.22 -11.30 -15.18
N LEU A 19 5.37 -11.99 -14.43
CA LEU A 19 4.55 -11.39 -13.37
C LEU A 19 5.43 -10.74 -12.27
N ARG A 20 6.63 -11.29 -11.98
CA ARG A 20 7.55 -10.73 -10.97
C ARG A 20 7.96 -9.27 -11.29
N HIS A 21 7.91 -8.89 -12.56
CA HIS A 21 8.29 -7.57 -13.04
C HIS A 21 7.14 -6.83 -13.75
N THR A 22 5.89 -7.17 -13.43
CA THR A 22 4.69 -6.52 -13.99
C THR A 22 3.85 -5.91 -12.86
N PRO A 23 3.43 -4.63 -12.95
CA PRO A 23 2.61 -3.99 -11.92
C PRO A 23 1.16 -4.49 -11.93
N SER A 24 0.39 -4.10 -10.91
CA SER A 24 -1.05 -4.32 -10.82
C SER A 24 -1.46 -5.80 -10.68
N GLY A 25 -2.77 -6.09 -10.70
CA GLY A 25 -3.30 -7.46 -10.65
C GLY A 25 -3.52 -8.03 -12.04
N ALA A 26 -2.73 -9.03 -12.44
CA ALA A 26 -2.85 -9.67 -13.77
C ALA A 26 -4.21 -10.35 -14.00
N PHE A 27 -4.89 -10.76 -12.93
CA PHE A 27 -6.19 -11.43 -12.97
C PHE A 27 -7.37 -10.49 -12.70
N GLY A 28 -7.12 -9.17 -12.64
CA GLY A 28 -8.06 -8.20 -12.11
C GLY A 28 -8.09 -8.20 -10.57
N SER A 29 -8.86 -7.28 -10.02
CA SER A 29 -9.10 -7.15 -8.58
C SER A 29 -10.45 -6.47 -8.36
N CYS A 30 -10.95 -6.49 -7.13
CA CYS A 30 -12.21 -5.85 -6.76
C CYS A 30 -12.13 -5.24 -5.36
N ARG A 31 -13.13 -4.42 -5.04
CA ARG A 31 -13.39 -3.86 -3.71
C ARG A 31 -14.69 -4.43 -3.13
N PHE A 32 -14.95 -5.72 -3.39
CA PHE A 32 -16.14 -6.41 -2.90
C PHE A 32 -15.87 -6.96 -1.49
N LYS A 33 -16.53 -6.40 -0.48
CA LYS A 33 -16.45 -6.87 0.90
C LYS A 33 -17.51 -7.94 1.13
N LEU A 34 -17.08 -9.14 1.50
CA LEU A 34 -18.02 -10.12 2.05
C LEU A 34 -18.47 -9.62 3.41
N LYS A 35 -19.79 -9.53 3.60
CA LYS A 35 -20.37 -9.14 4.89
C LYS A 35 -20.07 -10.17 5.98
N SER A 36 -20.51 -9.93 7.22
CA SER A 36 -20.37 -10.95 8.26
C SER A 36 -21.17 -12.22 7.90
N LEU A 37 -20.87 -13.35 8.56
CA LEU A 37 -21.64 -14.58 8.32
C LEU A 37 -23.10 -14.40 8.74
N GLU A 38 -23.34 -13.62 9.79
CA GLU A 38 -24.68 -13.27 10.29
C GLU A 38 -25.46 -12.41 9.28
N GLU A 39 -24.76 -11.53 8.56
CA GLU A 39 -25.37 -10.63 7.59
C GLU A 39 -25.54 -11.24 6.19
N ASN A 40 -24.61 -12.10 5.75
CA ASN A 40 -24.66 -12.70 4.43
C ASN A 40 -23.95 -14.06 4.33
N GLN A 41 -24.54 -15.08 4.95
CA GLN A 41 -24.06 -16.46 4.84
C GLN A 41 -24.04 -16.98 3.39
N ARG A 42 -25.00 -16.53 2.55
CA ARG A 42 -25.20 -16.97 1.17
C ARG A 42 -23.95 -16.80 0.29
N GLU A 43 -23.20 -15.72 0.47
CA GLU A 43 -21.97 -15.49 -0.30
C GLU A 43 -20.86 -16.50 0.04
N TYR A 44 -20.71 -16.85 1.32
CA TYR A 44 -19.70 -17.81 1.75
C TYR A 44 -20.08 -19.24 1.34
N GLU A 45 -21.36 -19.61 1.47
CA GLU A 45 -21.86 -20.88 0.95
C GLU A 45 -21.62 -20.99 -0.56
N ARG A 46 -21.90 -19.92 -1.30
CA ARG A 46 -21.63 -19.86 -2.74
C ARG A 46 -20.15 -20.05 -3.06
N LEU A 47 -19.24 -19.50 -2.27
CA LEU A 47 -17.81 -19.73 -2.47
C LEU A 47 -17.46 -21.22 -2.32
N ILE A 48 -17.96 -21.87 -1.27
CA ILE A 48 -17.69 -23.28 -0.99
C ILE A 48 -18.31 -24.19 -2.07
N GLU A 49 -19.53 -23.88 -2.54
CA GLU A 49 -20.15 -24.58 -3.68
C GLU A 49 -19.27 -24.53 -4.93
N VAL A 50 -18.80 -23.33 -5.29
CA VAL A 50 -17.92 -23.13 -6.44
C VAL A 50 -16.62 -23.92 -6.26
N PHE A 51 -15.99 -23.83 -5.09
CA PHE A 51 -14.76 -24.57 -4.83
C PHE A 51 -14.98 -26.09 -4.94
N LYS A 52 -16.07 -26.61 -4.37
CA LYS A 52 -16.43 -28.02 -4.45
C LYS A 52 -16.70 -28.48 -5.89
N ALA A 53 -17.44 -27.71 -6.68
CA ALA A 53 -17.73 -28.03 -8.08
C ALA A 53 -16.45 -28.13 -8.94
N HIS A 54 -15.39 -27.42 -8.55
CA HIS A 54 -14.10 -27.37 -9.26
C HIS A 54 -12.97 -28.14 -8.58
N ASN A 55 -13.26 -28.93 -7.55
CA ASN A 55 -12.29 -29.70 -6.78
C ASN A 55 -11.15 -28.83 -6.18
N ILE A 56 -11.49 -27.63 -5.71
CA ILE A 56 -10.55 -26.67 -5.15
C ILE A 56 -10.46 -26.89 -3.63
N GLY A 57 -9.36 -27.46 -3.16
CA GLY A 57 -9.06 -27.63 -1.72
C GLY A 57 -8.18 -26.54 -1.10
N TYR A 58 -7.68 -25.61 -1.91
CA TYR A 58 -6.74 -24.56 -1.48
C TYR A 58 -7.27 -23.19 -1.89
N PHE A 59 -7.37 -22.28 -0.92
CA PHE A 59 -7.78 -20.90 -1.12
C PHE A 59 -6.68 -19.95 -0.68
N PHE A 60 -5.91 -19.45 -1.65
CA PHE A 60 -4.89 -18.42 -1.43
C PHE A 60 -5.48 -17.05 -1.73
N TYR A 61 -5.70 -16.23 -0.70
CA TYR A 61 -6.30 -14.91 -0.89
C TYR A 61 -5.29 -13.79 -0.65
N ASN A 62 -4.89 -13.15 -1.75
CA ASN A 62 -3.88 -12.09 -1.77
C ASN A 62 -4.51 -10.72 -1.58
N GLY A 63 -4.33 -10.11 -0.40
CA GLY A 63 -5.17 -9.00 0.03
C GLY A 63 -4.69 -8.27 1.28
N GLY A 64 -5.52 -7.35 1.79
CA GLY A 64 -5.30 -6.66 3.06
C GLY A 64 -6.07 -7.33 4.21
N GLY A 65 -6.33 -6.58 5.29
CA GLY A 65 -7.00 -7.09 6.50
C GLY A 65 -8.36 -7.75 6.25
N ASP A 66 -9.20 -7.15 5.41
CA ASP A 66 -10.50 -7.73 5.03
C ASP A 66 -10.37 -9.12 4.35
N SER A 67 -9.28 -9.32 3.59
CA SER A 67 -8.99 -10.61 2.97
C SER A 67 -8.51 -11.65 3.98
N ALA A 68 -7.80 -11.23 5.03
CA ALA A 68 -7.44 -12.09 6.15
C ALA A 68 -8.70 -12.60 6.88
N ASP A 69 -9.65 -11.70 7.16
CA ASP A 69 -10.95 -12.03 7.75
C ASP A 69 -11.76 -13.00 6.86
N THR A 70 -11.74 -12.77 5.54
CA THR A 70 -12.39 -13.67 4.57
C THR A 70 -11.80 -15.07 4.59
N CYS A 71 -10.46 -15.20 4.56
CA CYS A 71 -9.78 -16.50 4.68
C CYS A 71 -10.15 -17.20 5.98
N TYR A 72 -10.20 -16.47 7.09
CA TYR A 72 -10.55 -17.02 8.40
C TYR A 72 -11.97 -17.61 8.39
N LYS A 73 -12.96 -16.87 7.89
CA LYS A 73 -14.35 -17.34 7.79
C LYS A 73 -14.50 -18.51 6.82
N VAL A 74 -13.84 -18.48 5.67
CA VAL A 74 -13.86 -19.59 4.69
C VAL A 74 -13.30 -20.87 5.32
N SER A 75 -12.19 -20.78 6.06
CA SER A 75 -11.61 -21.96 6.73
C SER A 75 -12.61 -22.64 7.67
N GLN A 76 -13.27 -21.86 8.53
CA GLN A 76 -14.24 -22.38 9.51
C GLN A 76 -15.52 -22.91 8.86
N LEU A 77 -16.06 -22.21 7.86
CA LEU A 77 -17.31 -22.61 7.22
C LEU A 77 -17.13 -23.85 6.33
N SER A 78 -15.99 -23.97 5.66
CA SER A 78 -15.69 -25.11 4.78
C SER A 78 -15.71 -26.45 5.53
N GLU A 79 -15.23 -26.47 6.78
CA GLU A 79 -15.30 -27.64 7.67
C GLU A 79 -16.75 -27.99 8.03
N LYS A 80 -17.55 -26.99 8.42
CA LYS A 80 -18.98 -27.18 8.76
C LYS A 80 -19.80 -27.70 7.58
N MET A 81 -19.42 -27.35 6.35
CA MET A 81 -20.08 -27.79 5.12
C MET A 81 -19.58 -29.14 4.59
N GLY A 82 -18.70 -29.83 5.33
CA GLY A 82 -18.18 -31.14 4.93
C GLY A 82 -17.30 -31.11 3.67
N TYR A 83 -16.72 -29.95 3.34
CA TYR A 83 -15.74 -29.80 2.27
C TYR A 83 -14.58 -28.91 2.74
N PRO A 84 -13.68 -29.44 3.59
CA PRO A 84 -12.61 -28.64 4.19
C PRO A 84 -11.71 -28.01 3.13
N ILE A 85 -11.46 -26.70 3.28
CA ILE A 85 -10.57 -25.92 2.41
C ILE A 85 -9.45 -25.33 3.26
N GLN A 86 -8.21 -25.48 2.80
CA GLN A 86 -7.08 -24.77 3.38
C GLN A 86 -7.07 -23.33 2.87
N ALA A 87 -7.44 -22.39 3.74
CA ALA A 87 -7.46 -20.96 3.44
C ALA A 87 -6.22 -20.29 4.02
N ILE A 88 -5.38 -19.76 3.13
CA ILE A 88 -4.12 -19.10 3.47
C ILE A 88 -4.17 -17.67 2.96
N HIS A 89 -3.97 -16.71 3.85
CA HIS A 89 -3.87 -15.32 3.45
C HIS A 89 -2.48 -15.01 2.92
N VAL A 90 -2.39 -14.33 1.77
CA VAL A 90 -1.14 -13.79 1.25
C VAL A 90 -1.13 -12.28 1.53
N PRO A 91 -0.22 -11.77 2.37
CA PRO A 91 -0.27 -10.38 2.81
C PRO A 91 0.05 -9.41 1.67
N LYS A 92 -0.80 -8.39 1.52
CA LYS A 92 -0.63 -7.31 0.53
C LYS A 92 -1.34 -6.06 1.00
N THR A 93 -0.59 -4.98 1.17
CA THR A 93 -1.15 -3.64 1.41
C THR A 93 -0.05 -2.63 1.19
N VAL A 94 -0.37 -1.54 0.48
CA VAL A 94 0.55 -0.42 0.30
C VAL A 94 0.56 0.50 1.52
N ASP A 95 -0.50 0.44 2.32
CA ASP A 95 -0.68 1.26 3.52
C ASP A 95 0.14 0.74 4.72
N ASN A 96 0.72 -0.46 4.60
CA ASN A 96 1.59 -1.09 5.60
C ASN A 96 0.92 -1.29 6.97
N ASP A 97 -0.36 -1.63 6.94
CA ASP A 97 -1.28 -1.69 8.09
C ASP A 97 -1.59 -3.12 8.57
N LEU A 98 -1.05 -4.18 7.95
CA LEU A 98 -1.21 -5.52 8.51
C LEU A 98 -0.37 -5.70 9.80
N PRO A 99 -0.94 -6.31 10.84
CA PRO A 99 -0.26 -6.55 12.10
C PRO A 99 0.71 -7.75 12.00
N ILE A 100 1.54 -7.90 13.02
CA ILE A 100 2.51 -9.01 13.22
C ILE A 100 3.68 -9.02 12.22
N THR A 101 3.41 -8.92 10.92
CA THR A 101 4.46 -8.75 9.91
C THR A 101 5.22 -7.44 10.10
N ASP A 102 6.55 -7.47 9.92
CA ASP A 102 7.38 -6.27 10.05
C ASP A 102 6.97 -5.22 9.02
N ASN A 103 6.73 -5.64 7.78
CA ASN A 103 6.22 -4.79 6.72
C ASN A 103 5.31 -5.60 5.79
N CYS A 104 4.59 -4.87 4.94
CA CYS A 104 3.65 -5.46 3.98
C CYS A 104 4.22 -5.43 2.56
N PRO A 105 4.07 -6.52 1.77
CA PRO A 105 4.38 -6.49 0.35
C PRO A 105 3.65 -5.38 -0.41
N GLY A 106 4.40 -4.61 -1.19
CA GLY A 106 3.96 -3.45 -1.97
C GLY A 106 4.30 -2.12 -1.31
N PHE A 107 4.36 -2.05 0.02
CA PHE A 107 4.69 -0.82 0.74
C PHE A 107 6.11 -0.34 0.43
N GLY A 108 7.11 -1.23 0.45
CA GLY A 108 8.50 -0.83 0.23
C GLY A 108 8.72 -0.20 -1.15
N SER A 109 8.00 -0.67 -2.17
CA SER A 109 8.05 -0.09 -3.51
C SER A 109 7.36 1.27 -3.60
N VAL A 110 6.19 1.43 -2.95
CA VAL A 110 5.52 2.74 -2.86
C VAL A 110 6.38 3.74 -2.10
N ALA A 111 6.97 3.32 -0.97
CA ALA A 111 7.88 4.14 -0.19
C ALA A 111 9.10 4.58 -1.01
N LYS A 112 9.68 3.67 -1.80
CA LYS A 112 10.80 4.00 -2.71
C LYS A 112 10.39 5.02 -3.76
N TYR A 113 9.23 4.82 -4.40
CA TYR A 113 8.71 5.79 -5.37
C TYR A 113 8.53 7.17 -4.74
N ILE A 114 7.84 7.26 -3.59
CA ILE A 114 7.61 8.55 -2.92
C ILE A 114 8.91 9.21 -2.50
N ALA A 115 9.88 8.46 -1.96
CA ALA A 115 11.19 9.00 -1.59
C ALA A 115 11.94 9.58 -2.81
N VAL A 116 11.96 8.84 -3.93
CA VAL A 116 12.61 9.27 -5.18
C VAL A 116 11.90 10.49 -5.76
N SER A 117 10.58 10.44 -5.96
CA SER A 117 9.81 11.54 -6.53
C SER A 117 9.88 12.81 -5.67
N THR A 118 9.85 12.66 -4.34
CA THR A 118 10.03 13.81 -3.42
C THR A 118 11.42 14.42 -3.58
N ARG A 119 12.47 13.60 -3.71
CA ARG A 119 13.83 14.10 -3.94
C ARG A 119 13.97 14.81 -5.28
N GLU A 120 13.51 14.20 -6.36
CA GLU A 120 13.57 14.78 -7.71
C GLU A 120 12.84 16.11 -7.79
N ALA A 121 11.60 16.16 -7.29
CA ALA A 121 10.82 17.41 -7.26
C ALA A 121 11.44 18.47 -6.35
N SER A 122 12.11 18.06 -5.27
CA SER A 122 12.85 18.98 -4.38
C SER A 122 14.05 19.61 -5.08
N PHE A 123 14.75 18.86 -5.94
CA PHE A 123 15.84 19.41 -6.77
C PHE A 123 15.32 20.41 -7.80
N ASP A 124 14.18 20.11 -8.42
CA ASP A 124 13.53 21.01 -9.38
C ASP A 124 13.15 22.34 -8.71
N VAL A 125 12.35 22.30 -7.63
CA VAL A 125 11.92 23.52 -6.93
C VAL A 125 13.11 24.30 -6.37
N ALA A 126 14.15 23.63 -5.87
CA ALA A 126 15.37 24.29 -5.40
C ALA A 126 16.03 25.12 -6.50
N SER A 127 16.08 24.60 -7.73
CA SER A 127 16.68 25.30 -8.88
C SER A 127 15.89 26.54 -9.29
N MET A 128 14.56 26.52 -9.11
CA MET A 128 13.64 27.60 -9.51
C MET A 128 13.39 28.64 -8.42
N ALA A 129 13.74 28.32 -7.18
CA ALA A 129 13.36 29.08 -6.00
C ALA A 129 13.90 30.51 -5.95
N LYS A 130 14.94 30.88 -6.70
CA LYS A 130 15.48 32.25 -6.62
C LYS A 130 14.46 33.31 -7.06
N THR A 131 13.69 33.04 -8.11
CA THR A 131 12.79 34.01 -8.75
C THR A 131 11.40 33.47 -9.09
N SER A 132 11.12 32.20 -8.85
CA SER A 132 9.85 31.56 -9.20
C SER A 132 9.31 30.73 -8.04
N THR A 133 8.96 29.47 -8.29
CA THR A 133 8.34 28.54 -7.33
C THR A 133 9.19 28.35 -6.07
N LYS A 134 8.58 28.61 -4.91
CA LYS A 134 9.22 28.47 -3.59
C LYS A 134 8.81 27.19 -2.87
N VAL A 135 7.64 26.63 -3.18
CA VAL A 135 7.13 25.44 -2.51
C VAL A 135 6.64 24.41 -3.52
N PHE A 136 7.01 23.15 -3.32
CA PHE A 136 6.43 22.02 -4.04
C PHE A 136 5.63 21.14 -3.07
N ILE A 137 4.43 20.71 -3.46
CA ILE A 137 3.55 19.87 -2.64
C ILE A 137 3.29 18.55 -3.38
N VAL A 138 3.48 17.42 -2.71
CA VAL A 138 3.11 16.10 -3.24
C VAL A 138 2.05 15.46 -2.35
N GLU A 139 0.88 15.19 -2.92
CA GLU A 139 -0.17 14.40 -2.28
C GLU A 139 0.06 12.92 -2.53
N VAL A 140 -0.04 12.15 -1.44
CA VAL A 140 0.21 10.71 -1.41
C VAL A 140 -0.96 9.97 -0.76
N MET A 141 -1.15 8.71 -1.12
CA MET A 141 -2.12 7.82 -0.44
C MET A 141 -1.77 7.64 1.04
N GLY A 142 -2.76 7.27 1.84
CA GLY A 142 -2.58 6.96 3.27
C GLY A 142 -3.73 7.48 4.11
N ARG A 143 -4.92 6.88 3.96
CA ARG A 143 -6.14 7.33 4.63
C ARG A 143 -6.04 7.35 6.16
N HIS A 144 -5.58 6.26 6.76
CA HIS A 144 -5.58 6.07 8.21
C HIS A 144 -4.17 6.05 8.82
N ALA A 145 -3.14 5.81 8.00
CA ALA A 145 -1.76 5.69 8.47
C ALA A 145 -0.79 6.47 7.57
N GLY A 146 0.16 7.14 8.21
CA GLY A 146 1.14 8.03 7.58
C GLY A 146 2.38 7.34 7.02
N TRP A 147 2.38 6.01 6.87
CA TRP A 147 3.55 5.25 6.42
C TRP A 147 4.09 5.70 5.06
N ILE A 148 3.20 5.98 4.10
CA ILE A 148 3.57 6.46 2.76
C ILE A 148 4.09 7.90 2.83
N ALA A 149 3.43 8.78 3.58
CA ALA A 149 3.89 10.15 3.79
C ALA A 149 5.27 10.19 4.48
N ALA A 150 5.51 9.30 5.44
CA ALA A 150 6.80 9.14 6.12
C ALA A 150 7.94 8.82 5.14
N ALA A 151 7.66 8.07 4.07
CA ALA A 151 8.65 7.74 3.06
C ALA A 151 9.17 8.98 2.31
N GLY A 152 8.37 10.04 2.18
CA GLY A 152 8.81 11.31 1.63
C GLY A 152 9.94 11.95 2.46
N GLY A 153 9.98 11.69 3.77
CA GLY A 153 11.07 12.13 4.64
C GLY A 153 12.42 11.47 4.33
N LEU A 154 12.44 10.34 3.61
CA LEU A 154 13.68 9.68 3.18
C LEU A 154 14.40 10.45 2.07
N ALA A 155 13.71 11.38 1.38
CA ALA A 155 14.32 12.24 0.38
C ALA A 155 15.48 13.07 0.94
N SER A 156 15.36 13.51 2.19
CA SER A 156 16.40 14.24 2.93
C SER A 156 17.36 13.27 3.60
N THR A 157 18.66 13.44 3.41
CA THR A 157 19.75 12.67 4.06
C THR A 157 20.82 13.62 4.58
N ASP A 158 21.75 13.14 5.39
CA ASP A 158 22.87 13.96 5.90
C ASP A 158 23.71 14.52 4.74
N ASP A 159 23.96 13.72 3.69
CA ASP A 159 24.70 14.14 2.50
C ASP A 159 23.87 14.99 1.51
N THR A 160 22.55 14.99 1.65
CA THR A 160 21.64 15.71 0.75
C THR A 160 20.46 16.24 1.55
N PRO A 161 20.68 17.26 2.39
CA PRO A 161 19.64 17.81 3.24
C PRO A 161 18.61 18.54 2.39
N ILE A 162 17.34 18.16 2.56
CA ILE A 162 16.19 18.76 1.87
C ILE A 162 15.21 19.31 2.92
N PRO A 163 14.70 20.55 2.77
CA PRO A 163 13.68 21.13 3.65
C PRO A 163 12.31 20.50 3.37
N THR A 164 12.05 19.35 3.98
CA THR A 164 10.80 18.60 3.84
C THR A 164 9.88 18.81 5.05
N ILE A 165 8.62 19.12 4.79
CA ILE A 165 7.52 19.12 5.76
C ILE A 165 6.59 17.95 5.41
N ILE A 166 6.18 17.16 6.40
CA ILE A 166 5.28 16.03 6.21
C ILE A 166 3.99 16.27 7.00
N LEU A 167 2.85 16.11 6.36
CA LEU A 167 1.53 16.15 6.99
C LEU A 167 0.99 14.72 7.09
N PHE A 168 0.91 14.23 8.33
CA PHE A 168 0.52 12.86 8.66
C PHE A 168 -0.97 12.77 9.00
N PRO A 169 -1.65 11.65 8.70
CA PRO A 169 -2.98 11.35 9.24
C PRO A 169 -3.01 11.28 10.77
N GLU A 170 -1.91 10.90 11.41
CA GLU A 170 -1.83 10.77 12.88
C GLU A 170 -1.68 12.12 13.61
N VAL A 171 -1.47 13.22 12.89
CA VAL A 171 -1.22 14.55 13.47
C VAL A 171 -2.35 15.49 13.04
N GLU A 172 -3.10 16.00 14.02
CA GLU A 172 -4.14 16.99 13.77
C GLU A 172 -3.57 18.23 13.07
N PHE A 173 -4.21 18.64 11.98
CA PHE A 173 -3.76 19.76 11.18
C PHE A 173 -4.03 21.11 11.87
N ASP A 174 -2.96 21.88 12.08
CA ASP A 174 -2.99 23.24 12.61
C ASP A 174 -2.42 24.19 11.54
N GLN A 175 -3.33 24.89 10.85
CA GLN A 175 -2.98 25.79 9.75
C GLN A 175 -1.93 26.84 10.15
N LYS A 176 -2.04 27.42 11.35
CA LYS A 176 -1.12 28.47 11.79
C LYS A 176 0.28 27.93 11.98
N LYS A 177 0.41 26.77 12.65
CA LYS A 177 1.72 26.10 12.83
C LYS A 177 2.31 25.66 11.50
N PHE A 178 1.48 25.11 10.62
CA PHE A 178 1.91 24.66 9.30
C PHE A 178 2.47 25.82 8.46
N LEU A 179 1.72 26.92 8.32
CA LEU A 179 2.15 28.07 7.53
C LEU A 179 3.42 28.71 8.11
N LYS A 180 3.51 28.81 9.43
CA LYS A 180 4.74 29.27 10.09
C LYS A 180 5.92 28.36 9.74
N ARG A 181 5.73 27.05 9.73
CA ARG A 181 6.79 26.09 9.40
C ARG A 181 7.24 26.21 7.95
N VAL A 182 6.30 26.41 7.02
CA VAL A 182 6.60 26.68 5.59
C VAL A 182 7.42 27.96 5.45
N ASP A 183 6.98 29.06 6.08
CA ASP A 183 7.67 30.35 6.04
C ASP A 183 9.10 30.25 6.60
N ASP A 184 9.26 29.60 7.77
CA ASP A 184 10.57 29.37 8.38
C ASP A 184 11.51 28.58 7.44
N MET A 185 10.99 27.54 6.76
CA MET A 185 11.76 26.72 5.81
C MET A 185 12.19 27.52 4.59
N VAL A 186 11.27 28.26 3.98
CA VAL A 186 11.56 29.07 2.79
C VAL A 186 12.52 30.22 3.12
N LYS A 187 12.39 30.87 4.28
CA LYS A 187 13.35 31.90 4.72
C LYS A 187 14.75 31.33 4.94
N LYS A 188 14.86 30.12 5.49
CA LYS A 188 16.16 29.49 5.80
C LYS A 188 16.83 28.86 4.58
N HIS A 189 16.06 28.19 3.72
CA HIS A 189 16.59 27.35 2.64
C HIS A 189 16.29 27.91 1.24
N GLY A 190 15.50 28.96 1.12
CA GLY A 190 15.03 29.53 -0.14
C GLY A 190 13.80 28.80 -0.72
N TYR A 191 13.53 27.57 -0.31
CA TYR A 191 12.42 26.73 -0.78
C TYR A 191 11.94 25.75 0.30
N CYS A 192 10.84 25.04 0.03
CA CYS A 192 10.33 23.96 0.85
C CYS A 192 9.62 22.89 0.00
N THR A 193 9.67 21.63 0.43
CA THR A 193 8.85 20.55 -0.14
C THR A 193 7.88 20.04 0.92
N VAL A 194 6.60 19.90 0.57
CA VAL A 194 5.54 19.41 1.47
C VAL A 194 5.05 18.05 0.95
N VAL A 195 5.05 17.05 1.80
CA VAL A 195 4.45 15.73 1.53
C VAL A 195 3.16 15.65 2.36
N VAL A 196 2.02 15.54 1.70
CA VAL A 196 0.71 15.54 2.36
C VAL A 196 0.00 14.22 2.11
N SER A 197 -0.40 13.53 3.19
CA SER A 197 -1.28 12.38 3.06
C SER A 197 -2.69 12.83 2.69
N GLU A 198 -3.39 12.07 1.85
CA GLU A 198 -4.82 12.25 1.60
C GLU A 198 -5.67 12.19 2.89
N GLY A 199 -5.17 11.49 3.92
CA GLY A 199 -5.83 11.28 5.20
C GLY A 199 -5.60 12.37 6.26
N VAL A 200 -4.96 13.49 5.92
CA VAL A 200 -4.77 14.59 6.89
C VAL A 200 -6.13 15.19 7.25
N HIS A 201 -6.32 15.48 8.53
CA HIS A 201 -7.60 15.94 9.06
C HIS A 201 -7.45 17.10 10.06
N TYR A 202 -8.51 17.89 10.18
CA TYR A 202 -8.64 18.93 11.21
C TYR A 202 -8.90 18.30 12.60
N PRO A 203 -8.78 19.06 13.70
CA PRO A 203 -9.06 18.56 15.06
C PRO A 203 -10.49 18.03 15.26
N ASN A 204 -11.44 18.43 14.42
CA ASN A 204 -12.81 17.90 14.43
C ASN A 204 -12.96 16.57 13.67
N GLY A 205 -11.87 15.98 13.20
CA GLY A 205 -11.85 14.71 12.46
C GLY A 205 -12.22 14.81 10.98
N LYS A 206 -12.62 15.99 10.48
CA LYS A 206 -12.92 16.18 9.06
C LYS A 206 -11.63 16.19 8.25
N PHE A 207 -11.56 15.44 7.15
CA PHE A 207 -10.38 15.47 6.29
C PHE A 207 -10.22 16.86 5.63
N LEU A 208 -8.98 17.22 5.33
CA LEU A 208 -8.67 18.49 4.65
C LEU A 208 -9.36 18.61 3.30
N ALA A 209 -9.48 17.49 2.60
CA ALA A 209 -10.20 17.37 1.35
C ALA A 209 -11.04 16.09 1.36
N GLU A 210 -12.37 16.25 1.30
CA GLU A 210 -13.31 15.17 1.01
C GLU A 210 -14.11 15.59 -0.21
N THR A 211 -14.23 14.70 -1.20
CA THR A 211 -14.95 15.01 -2.44
C THR A 211 -16.47 14.91 -2.29
N GLY A 212 -16.98 14.57 -1.09
CA GLY A 212 -18.40 14.33 -0.80
C GLY A 212 -18.95 13.01 -1.35
N LEU A 213 -18.16 12.29 -2.16
CA LEU A 213 -18.49 10.96 -2.67
C LEU A 213 -18.11 9.89 -1.64
N LYS A 214 -18.80 8.74 -1.62
CA LYS A 214 -18.45 7.56 -0.81
C LYS A 214 -18.02 6.42 -1.72
N ASP A 215 -17.01 5.66 -1.32
CA ASP A 215 -16.58 4.44 -2.01
C ASP A 215 -17.47 3.22 -1.65
N SER A 216 -17.17 2.07 -2.26
CA SER A 216 -17.92 0.81 -2.06
C SER A 216 -17.88 0.27 -0.63
N PHE A 217 -16.99 0.79 0.23
CA PHE A 217 -16.91 0.46 1.65
C PHE A 217 -17.60 1.50 2.54
N GLY A 218 -18.20 2.53 1.94
CA GLY A 218 -18.86 3.63 2.66
C GLY A 218 -17.91 4.72 3.15
N HIS A 219 -16.62 4.66 2.79
CA HIS A 219 -15.64 5.68 3.16
C HIS A 219 -15.73 6.89 2.23
N ALA A 220 -15.56 8.11 2.76
CA ALA A 220 -15.48 9.31 1.94
C ALA A 220 -14.32 9.20 0.94
N GLN A 221 -14.57 9.44 -0.35
CA GLN A 221 -13.52 9.46 -1.36
C GLN A 221 -12.61 10.66 -1.11
N LEU A 222 -11.35 10.37 -0.78
CA LEU A 222 -10.31 11.35 -0.53
C LEU A 222 -9.65 11.77 -1.84
N GLY A 223 -9.05 12.96 -1.80
CA GLY A 223 -8.37 13.56 -2.94
C GLY A 223 -8.46 15.08 -2.90
N GLY A 224 -7.36 15.76 -3.23
CA GLY A 224 -7.30 17.22 -3.29
C GLY A 224 -6.74 17.90 -2.03
N ALA A 225 -6.08 17.14 -1.15
CA ALA A 225 -5.34 17.73 -0.04
C ALA A 225 -4.23 18.67 -0.54
N ALA A 226 -3.56 18.33 -1.64
CA ALA A 226 -2.55 19.17 -2.29
C ALA A 226 -3.10 20.53 -2.73
N THR A 227 -4.30 20.57 -3.31
CA THR A 227 -4.91 21.84 -3.77
C THR A 227 -5.31 22.73 -2.60
N VAL A 228 -5.84 22.12 -1.52
CA VAL A 228 -6.15 22.84 -0.28
C VAL A 228 -4.89 23.46 0.33
N ILE A 229 -3.81 22.67 0.46
CA ILE A 229 -2.53 23.15 1.00
C ILE A 229 -1.91 24.23 0.10
N SER A 230 -1.96 24.05 -1.22
CA SER A 230 -1.48 25.03 -2.22
C SER A 230 -2.20 26.38 -2.08
N GLY A 231 -3.52 26.36 -1.96
CA GLY A 231 -4.33 27.55 -1.72
C GLY A 231 -3.99 28.26 -0.41
N MET A 232 -3.83 27.51 0.68
CA MET A 232 -3.44 28.08 1.98
C MET A 232 -2.08 28.80 1.90
N ILE A 233 -1.08 28.18 1.29
CA ILE A 233 0.26 28.78 1.14
C ILE A 233 0.20 30.04 0.27
N GLN A 234 -0.53 29.99 -0.83
CA GLN A 234 -0.65 31.13 -1.75
C GLN A 234 -1.37 32.32 -1.10
N ASN A 235 -2.48 32.07 -0.40
CA ASN A 235 -3.31 33.12 0.18
C ASN A 235 -2.67 33.77 1.41
N GLU A 236 -2.02 32.98 2.27
CA GLU A 236 -1.53 33.45 3.57
C GLU A 236 -0.06 33.88 3.54
N LEU A 237 0.76 33.30 2.66
CA LEU A 237 2.20 33.59 2.58
C LEU A 237 2.61 34.26 1.25
N GLY A 238 1.73 34.32 0.25
CA GLY A 238 2.05 34.86 -1.07
C GLY A 238 3.13 34.08 -1.85
N LEU A 239 3.43 32.85 -1.43
CA LEU A 239 4.49 32.04 -2.02
C LEU A 239 3.98 31.26 -3.23
N LYS A 240 4.57 31.53 -4.40
CA LYS A 240 4.33 30.74 -5.61
C LYS A 240 4.67 29.27 -5.35
N ASN A 241 3.74 28.39 -5.64
CA ASN A 241 3.88 26.97 -5.38
C ASN A 241 3.34 26.12 -6.54
N HIS A 242 3.84 24.89 -6.61
CA HIS A 242 3.34 23.84 -7.50
C HIS A 242 2.96 22.61 -6.68
N TRP A 243 2.08 21.78 -7.24
CA TRP A 243 1.68 20.55 -6.60
C TRP A 243 1.49 19.41 -7.60
N ALA A 244 1.61 18.19 -7.10
CA ALA A 244 1.32 16.97 -7.82
C ALA A 244 0.54 16.00 -6.93
N VAL A 245 -0.33 15.19 -7.53
CA VAL A 245 -1.03 14.08 -6.86
C VAL A 245 -0.50 12.79 -7.47
N ALA A 246 0.15 11.95 -6.66
CA ALA A 246 0.75 10.71 -7.16
C ALA A 246 -0.30 9.66 -7.55
N ASP A 247 -1.41 9.58 -6.83
CA ASP A 247 -2.56 8.70 -7.10
C ASP A 247 -2.13 7.28 -7.49
N TYR A 248 -2.58 6.73 -8.62
CA TYR A 248 -2.25 5.37 -9.01
C TYR A 248 -0.79 5.16 -9.40
N LEU A 249 -0.05 6.23 -9.75
CA LEU A 249 1.35 6.12 -10.15
C LEU A 249 2.18 5.51 -9.03
N GLN A 250 2.00 5.97 -7.78
CA GLN A 250 2.79 5.47 -6.65
C GLN A 250 2.67 3.97 -6.41
N ARG A 251 1.48 3.37 -6.63
CA ARG A 251 1.24 1.93 -6.43
C ARG A 251 1.42 1.08 -7.68
N ALA A 252 1.61 1.71 -8.85
CA ALA A 252 1.88 1.03 -10.12
C ALA A 252 3.33 1.22 -10.61
N ALA A 253 4.18 1.86 -9.82
CA ALA A 253 5.56 2.23 -10.15
C ALA A 253 6.55 1.04 -10.17
N ARG A 254 6.20 -0.06 -10.83
CA ARG A 254 7.08 -1.25 -10.93
C ARG A 254 8.41 -0.94 -11.60
N HIS A 255 8.48 0.09 -12.45
CA HIS A 255 9.72 0.56 -13.07
C HIS A 255 10.78 1.03 -12.08
N ILE A 256 10.42 1.36 -10.83
CA ILE A 256 11.37 1.82 -9.80
C ILE A 256 11.19 1.09 -8.46
N ALA A 257 10.54 -0.08 -8.49
CA ALA A 257 10.22 -0.86 -7.30
C ALA A 257 11.45 -1.19 -6.43
N SER A 258 11.20 -1.34 -5.14
CA SER A 258 12.23 -1.77 -4.17
C SER A 258 12.56 -3.24 -4.40
N LYS A 259 13.84 -3.55 -4.60
CA LYS A 259 14.28 -4.94 -4.72
C LYS A 259 13.93 -5.75 -3.47
N THR A 260 14.15 -5.17 -2.28
CA THR A 260 13.76 -5.78 -1.01
C THR A 260 12.28 -6.16 -0.98
N ASP A 261 11.41 -5.25 -1.40
CA ASP A 261 9.96 -5.47 -1.42
C ASP A 261 9.55 -6.54 -2.46
N VAL A 262 10.15 -6.52 -3.66
CA VAL A 262 9.92 -7.54 -4.70
C VAL A 262 10.32 -8.94 -4.19
N ASP A 263 11.46 -9.05 -3.51
CA ASP A 263 11.95 -10.32 -2.97
C ASP A 263 11.04 -10.84 -1.83
N MET A 264 10.59 -9.96 -0.93
CA MET A 264 9.62 -10.31 0.11
C MET A 264 8.26 -10.70 -0.47
N ALA A 265 7.71 -9.94 -1.42
CA ALA A 265 6.44 -10.23 -2.06
C ALA A 265 6.43 -11.63 -2.71
N TYR A 266 7.50 -11.96 -3.43
CA TYR A 266 7.66 -13.29 -4.03
C TYR A 266 7.78 -14.38 -2.96
N ALA A 267 8.53 -14.13 -1.89
CA ALA A 267 8.70 -15.08 -0.78
C ALA A 267 7.38 -15.36 -0.04
N MET A 268 6.51 -14.35 0.17
CA MET A 268 5.21 -14.54 0.82
C MET A 268 4.29 -15.46 0.01
N GLY A 269 4.22 -15.27 -1.31
CA GLY A 269 3.45 -16.15 -2.19
C GLY A 269 3.99 -17.59 -2.19
N LYS A 270 5.32 -17.75 -2.27
CA LYS A 270 5.97 -19.07 -2.19
C LYS A 270 5.71 -19.74 -0.83
N ALA A 271 5.83 -19.00 0.26
CA ALA A 271 5.65 -19.50 1.62
C ALA A 271 4.21 -19.96 1.87
N ALA A 272 3.21 -19.22 1.36
CA ALA A 272 1.80 -19.60 1.49
C ALA A 272 1.54 -21.01 0.94
N VAL A 273 2.04 -21.30 -0.26
CA VAL A 273 1.94 -22.65 -0.87
C VAL A 273 2.69 -23.69 -0.03
N GLN A 274 3.90 -23.38 0.41
CA GLN A 274 4.69 -24.29 1.25
C GLN A 274 4.03 -24.60 2.60
N PHE A 275 3.35 -23.63 3.21
CA PHE A 275 2.63 -23.85 4.46
C PHE A 275 1.38 -24.71 4.25
N ALA A 276 0.63 -24.46 3.18
CA ALA A 276 -0.53 -25.30 2.84
C ALA A 276 -0.12 -26.76 2.60
N LEU A 277 0.97 -27.00 1.85
CA LEU A 277 1.50 -28.34 1.61
C LEU A 277 2.00 -29.05 2.88
N LYS A 278 2.33 -28.29 3.93
CA LYS A 278 2.69 -28.82 5.25
C LYS A 278 1.47 -29.06 6.16
N GLY A 279 0.26 -28.84 5.66
CA GLY A 279 -0.98 -29.05 6.42
C GLY A 279 -1.44 -27.83 7.21
N HIS A 280 -0.77 -26.69 7.15
CA HIS A 280 -1.24 -25.49 7.84
C HIS A 280 -2.51 -24.93 7.19
N ASN A 281 -3.39 -24.37 8.02
CA ASN A 281 -4.64 -23.72 7.62
C ASN A 281 -4.83 -22.44 8.45
N SER A 282 -5.59 -21.48 7.96
CA SER A 282 -5.98 -20.27 8.70
C SER A 282 -4.78 -19.45 9.20
N ILE A 283 -3.75 -19.33 8.35
CA ILE A 283 -2.52 -18.58 8.64
C ILE A 283 -2.21 -17.53 7.57
N MET A 284 -1.29 -16.64 7.92
CA MET A 284 -0.64 -15.67 7.04
C MET A 284 0.88 -15.80 7.16
N PRO A 285 1.64 -15.95 6.06
CA PRO A 285 3.10 -15.78 6.08
C PRO A 285 3.48 -14.36 6.51
N THR A 286 4.54 -14.21 7.28
CA THR A 286 5.02 -12.89 7.75
C THR A 286 6.45 -12.61 7.32
N VAL A 287 6.79 -11.33 7.21
CA VAL A 287 8.19 -10.88 7.16
C VAL A 287 8.63 -10.60 8.60
N ASP A 288 9.58 -11.38 9.10
CA ASP A 288 10.14 -11.21 10.43
C ASP A 288 11.52 -10.55 10.32
N ARG A 289 11.64 -9.29 10.75
CA ARG A 289 12.91 -8.58 10.80
C ARG A 289 13.82 -9.15 11.88
N LEU A 290 15.03 -9.55 11.50
CA LEU A 290 16.05 -10.13 12.38
C LEU A 290 17.15 -9.13 12.78
N SER A 291 17.47 -8.19 11.88
CA SER A 291 18.50 -7.18 12.11
C SER A 291 18.28 -5.99 11.16
N ASN A 292 18.68 -4.79 11.60
CA ASN A 292 18.68 -3.57 10.78
C ASN A 292 19.99 -3.34 10.02
N LYS A 293 21.13 -3.74 10.59
CA LYS A 293 22.47 -3.46 10.07
C LYS A 293 23.41 -4.66 10.29
N PRO A 294 23.63 -5.53 9.29
CA PRO A 294 22.97 -5.54 7.98
C PRO A 294 21.48 -5.88 8.11
N PHE A 295 20.67 -5.40 7.17
CA PHE A 295 19.25 -5.74 7.15
C PHE A 295 19.07 -7.22 6.83
N LYS A 296 18.39 -7.94 7.72
CA LYS A 296 18.09 -9.37 7.58
C LYS A 296 16.65 -9.62 7.99
N TRP A 297 15.98 -10.50 7.26
CA TRP A 297 14.63 -10.93 7.54
C TRP A 297 14.48 -12.42 7.24
N LYS A 298 13.44 -13.04 7.78
CA LYS A 298 13.02 -14.40 7.46
C LYS A 298 11.52 -14.46 7.24
N VAL A 299 11.05 -15.56 6.66
CA VAL A 299 9.63 -15.88 6.60
C VAL A 299 9.19 -16.43 7.96
N GLY A 300 8.19 -15.79 8.55
CA GLY A 300 7.47 -16.28 9.72
C GLY A 300 6.05 -16.71 9.36
N MET A 301 5.22 -16.91 10.38
CA MET A 301 3.83 -17.33 10.25
C MET A 301 3.00 -16.76 11.40
N ALA A 302 1.79 -16.30 11.08
CA ALA A 302 0.83 -15.77 12.04
C ALA A 302 -0.54 -16.41 11.88
N ASP A 303 -1.25 -16.63 12.99
CA ASP A 303 -2.63 -17.10 12.99
C ASP A 303 -3.58 -15.99 12.50
N LEU A 304 -4.53 -16.31 11.62
CA LEU A 304 -5.48 -15.30 11.12
C LEU A 304 -6.37 -14.73 12.22
N SER A 305 -6.60 -15.47 13.31
CA SER A 305 -7.33 -14.98 14.48
C SER A 305 -6.66 -13.78 15.18
N LYS A 306 -5.35 -13.58 14.95
CA LYS A 306 -4.57 -12.44 15.48
C LYS A 306 -4.34 -11.34 14.44
N VAL A 307 -4.76 -11.55 13.20
CA VAL A 307 -4.57 -10.63 12.07
C VAL A 307 -5.88 -9.99 11.64
N ALA A 308 -6.96 -10.77 11.59
CA ALA A 308 -8.26 -10.31 11.16
C ALA A 308 -8.75 -9.15 12.05
N ASN A 309 -9.19 -8.07 11.42
CA ASN A 309 -9.75 -6.87 12.07
C ASN A 309 -8.78 -6.13 13.03
N VAL A 310 -7.47 -6.31 12.87
CA VAL A 310 -6.44 -5.59 13.62
C VAL A 310 -5.57 -4.79 12.64
N GLU A 311 -5.30 -3.52 12.96
CA GLU A 311 -4.49 -2.63 12.13
C GLU A 311 -3.20 -2.18 12.84
N LYS A 312 -2.14 -2.01 12.05
CA LYS A 312 -0.83 -1.50 12.48
C LYS A 312 -0.72 0.00 12.21
N MET A 313 -0.92 0.79 13.25
CA MET A 313 -0.71 2.24 13.22
C MET A 313 0.78 2.61 13.22
N MET A 314 1.11 3.80 12.70
CA MET A 314 2.47 4.34 12.78
C MET A 314 2.82 4.67 14.24
N PRO A 315 3.98 4.22 14.77
CA PRO A 315 4.39 4.56 16.13
C PRO A 315 4.56 6.08 16.32
N LYS A 316 4.02 6.64 17.40
CA LYS A 316 4.18 8.09 17.70
C LYS A 316 5.65 8.55 17.72
N ASN A 317 6.56 7.68 18.17
CA ASN A 317 8.00 7.97 18.22
C ASN A 317 8.72 7.92 16.85
N PHE A 318 8.00 7.63 15.77
CA PHE A 318 8.48 7.75 14.39
C PHE A 318 8.29 9.16 13.83
N ILE A 319 7.42 9.96 14.43
CA ILE A 319 7.14 11.34 14.04
C ILE A 319 7.96 12.28 14.94
N THR A 320 8.52 13.35 14.36
CA THR A 320 9.26 14.37 15.12
C THR A 320 8.35 15.10 16.11
N LYS A 321 8.93 15.71 17.15
CA LYS A 321 8.16 16.39 18.20
C LYS A 321 7.27 17.53 17.69
N ASP A 322 7.67 18.17 16.59
CA ASP A 322 6.90 19.23 15.94
C ASP A 322 5.79 18.70 15.01
N GLY A 323 5.73 17.39 14.79
CA GLY A 323 4.71 16.73 13.96
C GLY A 323 4.98 16.77 12.45
N TYR A 324 6.08 17.36 12.00
CA TYR A 324 6.29 17.68 10.58
C TYR A 324 7.42 16.90 9.89
N GLY A 325 7.93 15.85 10.51
CA GLY A 325 9.04 15.06 9.98
C GLY A 325 9.15 13.67 10.59
N ILE A 326 10.14 12.91 10.13
CA ILE A 326 10.43 11.56 10.62
C ILE A 326 11.63 11.54 11.56
N THR A 327 11.59 10.69 12.59
CA THR A 327 12.71 10.49 13.53
C THR A 327 13.74 9.50 12.98
N LYS A 328 14.91 9.43 13.62
CA LYS A 328 15.92 8.39 13.34
C LYS A 328 15.35 6.97 13.43
N LYS A 329 14.45 6.70 14.39
CA LYS A 329 13.81 5.38 14.54
C LYS A 329 12.95 5.03 13.33
N CYS A 330 12.23 6.02 12.79
CA CYS A 330 11.47 5.84 11.56
C CYS A 330 12.39 5.53 10.37
N ARG A 331 13.49 6.27 10.24
CA ARG A 331 14.50 6.00 9.20
C ARG A 331 15.09 4.60 9.30
N GLU A 332 15.48 4.17 10.50
CA GLU A 332 16.02 2.83 10.74
C GLU A 332 15.04 1.71 10.33
N TYR A 333 13.74 1.95 10.46
CA TYR A 333 12.71 1.03 10.00
C TYR A 333 12.50 1.07 8.47
N LEU A 334 12.37 2.27 7.89
CA LEU A 334 12.00 2.47 6.48
C LEU A 334 13.14 2.29 5.49
N GLU A 335 14.35 2.78 5.81
CA GLU A 335 15.47 2.78 4.87
C GLU A 335 15.79 1.39 4.31
N PRO A 336 15.79 0.30 5.11
CA PRO A 336 16.02 -1.03 4.55
C PRO A 336 14.95 -1.51 3.58
N LEU A 337 13.71 -1.05 3.73
CA LEU A 337 12.56 -1.49 2.94
C LEU A 337 12.57 -0.92 1.52
N ILE A 338 13.28 0.18 1.28
CA ILE A 338 13.44 0.80 -0.05
C ILE A 338 14.76 0.40 -0.75
N LYS A 339 15.58 -0.47 -0.14
CA LYS A 339 16.90 -0.79 -0.68
C LYS A 339 16.85 -1.63 -1.96
N GLY A 340 17.74 -1.26 -2.88
CA GLY A 340 18.01 -1.95 -4.13
C GLY A 340 16.95 -1.71 -5.20
N GLU A 341 17.40 -1.86 -6.43
CA GLU A 341 16.62 -1.65 -7.64
C GLU A 341 16.38 -3.00 -8.33
N ASP A 342 15.13 -3.24 -8.75
CA ASP A 342 14.77 -4.44 -9.52
C ASP A 342 14.09 -3.96 -10.81
N TYR A 343 14.83 -3.47 -11.78
CA TYR A 343 14.24 -2.92 -13.01
C TYR A 343 13.59 -4.02 -13.86
N PRO A 344 12.39 -3.79 -14.45
CA PRO A 344 11.83 -4.70 -15.43
C PRO A 344 12.69 -4.71 -16.71
N PRO A 345 12.61 -5.75 -17.56
CA PRO A 345 13.18 -5.68 -18.89
C PRO A 345 12.49 -4.59 -19.73
N TYR A 346 13.22 -3.94 -20.62
CA TYR A 346 12.71 -2.89 -21.51
C TYR A 346 12.70 -3.35 -22.98
N LYS A 347 11.77 -2.80 -23.75
CA LYS A 347 11.73 -2.93 -25.21
C LYS A 347 11.22 -1.59 -25.78
N ASN A 348 11.96 -1.03 -26.74
CA ASN A 348 11.60 0.24 -27.40
C ASN A 348 11.36 1.40 -26.41
N GLY A 349 12.22 1.52 -25.40
CA GLY A 349 12.13 2.57 -24.38
C GLY A 349 11.06 2.36 -23.29
N MET A 350 10.24 1.31 -23.38
CA MET A 350 9.17 1.03 -22.41
C MET A 350 9.39 -0.29 -21.66
N PRO A 351 8.92 -0.41 -20.40
CA PRO A 351 8.92 -1.68 -19.68
C PRO A 351 8.12 -2.75 -20.43
N LYS A 352 8.70 -3.93 -20.61
CA LYS A 352 8.06 -5.08 -21.24
C LYS A 352 7.22 -5.85 -20.21
N TYR A 353 6.08 -5.27 -19.85
CA TYR A 353 5.09 -5.91 -18.98
C TYR A 353 4.31 -7.01 -19.69
N VAL A 354 3.90 -8.05 -18.94
CA VAL A 354 3.10 -9.15 -19.48
C VAL A 354 1.61 -8.88 -19.33
N ARG A 355 0.82 -9.33 -20.29
CA ARG A 355 -0.62 -9.56 -20.13
C ARG A 355 -0.87 -11.06 -20.23
N THR A 356 -1.52 -11.63 -19.22
CA THR A 356 -1.95 -13.02 -19.22
C THR A 356 -3.14 -13.20 -20.16
N LYS A 357 -3.34 -14.42 -20.68
CA LYS A 357 -4.50 -14.74 -21.53
C LYS A 357 -5.79 -14.73 -20.73
N ASN A 358 -5.72 -15.14 -19.46
CA ASN A 358 -6.85 -15.21 -18.54
C ASN A 358 -8.01 -16.05 -19.09
N ASP A 359 -7.70 -17.22 -19.67
CA ASP A 359 -8.69 -18.14 -20.23
C ASP A 359 -9.67 -18.61 -19.13
N ILE A 360 -10.96 -18.32 -19.32
CA ILE A 360 -12.02 -18.68 -18.37
C ILE A 360 -12.39 -20.16 -18.53
N ILE A 361 -12.60 -20.87 -17.41
CA ILE A 361 -13.09 -22.25 -17.43
C ILE A 361 -14.61 -22.32 -17.57
N LYS A 362 -15.11 -23.46 -18.05
CA LYS A 362 -16.55 -23.71 -18.18
C LYS A 362 -17.23 -23.71 -16.80
N LYS A 363 -18.31 -22.93 -16.69
CA LYS A 363 -19.21 -22.91 -15.52
C LYS A 363 -19.90 -24.26 -15.34
N LYS A 364 -20.07 -24.69 -14.09
CA LYS A 364 -20.69 -25.97 -13.67
C LYS A 364 -21.92 -25.74 -12.79
N LEU A 365 -22.09 -24.55 -12.23
CA LEU A 365 -23.18 -24.22 -11.33
C LEU A 365 -24.18 -23.26 -11.99
N PRO A 366 -25.41 -23.17 -11.46
CA PRO A 366 -26.35 -22.12 -11.84
C PRO A 366 -25.76 -20.72 -11.62
N LYS A 367 -26.32 -19.74 -12.34
CA LYS A 367 -25.98 -18.32 -12.18
C LYS A 367 -26.25 -17.89 -10.74
N PHE A 368 -25.32 -17.11 -10.19
CA PHE A 368 -25.46 -16.48 -8.88
C PHE A 368 -25.66 -14.97 -9.06
N GLU A 369 -26.69 -14.43 -8.42
CA GLU A 369 -26.97 -12.99 -8.38
C GLU A 369 -26.36 -12.41 -7.11
N LEU A 370 -25.40 -11.48 -7.33
CA LEU A 370 -24.63 -10.79 -6.29
C LEU A 370 -25.50 -9.86 -5.45
#